data_AF-A0A7S2KY49-F1
#
_entry.id   AF-A0A7S2KY49-F1
#
_cell.length_a   1.000
_cell.length_b   1.000
_cell.length_c   1.000
_cell.angle_alpha   90.00
_cell.angle_beta   90.00
_cell.angle_gamma   90.00
#
_symmetry.space_group_name_H-M   'P 1'
#
loop_
_entity.id
_entity.type
_entity.pdbx_description
1 polymer ?
#
loop_
_entity_poly.entity_id
_entity_poly.type
_entity_poly.pdbx_seq_one_letter_code
_entity_poly.pdbx_strand_id
1 'polypeptide(L)'
;LDEVFNNANCFEDTLRAAHVKLAYLRMTGNCLVEAFDYGFQILEQLGESFPATPGNEIIVQEMLGTKQLVTGPLNESKLRNLPEMTDCTKMEAMTFLEEILICSYQSQSLYFPQIACRMVR
;
A
#
# COMPACT_ATOMS: atom_id res chain seq x y z
N LEU A 1 21.27 -0.39 -7.94
CA LEU A 1 19.88 -0.87 -8.04
C LEU A 1 19.67 -1.63 -9.33
N ASP A 2 20.08 -1.07 -10.48
CA ASP A 2 19.92 -1.73 -11.79
C ASP A 2 20.53 -3.13 -11.85
N GLU A 3 21.72 -3.34 -11.29
CA GLU A 3 22.35 -4.67 -11.22
C GLU A 3 21.53 -5.69 -10.40
N VAL A 4 20.81 -5.25 -9.36
CA VAL A 4 19.95 -6.13 -8.55
C VAL A 4 18.70 -6.52 -9.32
N PHE A 5 18.04 -5.56 -10.00
CA PHE A 5 16.89 -5.85 -10.86
C PHE A 5 17.28 -6.73 -12.06
N ASN A 6 18.47 -6.51 -12.64
CA ASN A 6 18.96 -7.29 -13.79
C ASN A 6 19.31 -8.75 -13.44
N ASN A 7 19.47 -9.06 -12.15
CA ASN A 7 19.76 -10.42 -11.67
C ASN A 7 18.58 -11.04 -10.90
N ALA A 8 17.41 -10.39 -10.87
CA ALA A 8 16.21 -10.95 -10.27
C ALA A 8 15.70 -12.12 -11.13
N ASN A 9 15.71 -13.33 -10.58
CA ASN A 9 15.35 -14.55 -11.32
C ASN A 9 13.92 -15.03 -11.03
N CYS A 10 13.28 -14.48 -10.00
CA CYS A 10 11.90 -14.78 -9.63
C CYS A 10 11.16 -13.52 -9.17
N PHE A 11 9.84 -13.65 -9.02
CA PHE A 11 8.97 -12.54 -8.63
C PHE A 11 9.35 -11.98 -7.26
N GLU A 12 9.71 -12.87 -6.32
CA GLU A 12 10.15 -12.52 -4.97
C GLU A 12 11.46 -11.71 -4.96
N ASP A 13 12.41 -12.02 -5.85
CA ASP A 13 13.63 -11.23 -6.01
C ASP A 13 13.32 -9.82 -6.55
N THR A 14 12.33 -9.72 -7.43
CA THR A 14 11.86 -8.44 -7.97
C THR A 14 11.21 -7.58 -6.88
N LEU A 15 10.41 -8.19 -5.99
CA LEU A 15 9.79 -7.49 -4.86
C LEU A 15 10.83 -6.99 -3.84
N ARG A 16 11.84 -7.82 -3.52
CA ARG A 16 12.96 -7.38 -2.67
C ARG A 16 13.69 -6.18 -3.25
N ALA A 17 13.99 -6.23 -4.55
CA ALA A 17 14.62 -5.10 -5.24
C ALA A 17 13.72 -3.86 -5.23
N ALA A 18 12.40 -4.04 -5.35
CA ALA A 18 11.41 -2.98 -5.26
C ALA A 18 11.36 -2.30 -3.88
N HIS A 19 11.38 -3.06 -2.78
CA HIS A 19 11.49 -2.49 -1.44
C HIS A 19 12.76 -1.64 -1.26
N VAL A 20 13.91 -2.15 -1.71
CA VAL A 20 15.17 -1.40 -1.64
C VAL A 20 15.10 -0.12 -2.46
N LYS A 21 14.51 -0.16 -3.66
CA LYS A 21 14.31 1.02 -4.50
C LYS A 21 13.39 2.03 -3.84
N LEU A 22 12.26 1.59 -3.29
CA LEU A 22 11.29 2.46 -2.63
C LEU A 22 11.91 3.13 -1.39
N ALA A 23 12.63 2.38 -0.57
CA ALA A 23 13.37 2.91 0.56
C ALA A 23 14.41 3.96 0.13
N TYR A 24 15.18 3.69 -0.92
CA TYR A 24 16.13 4.64 -1.48
C TYR A 24 15.45 5.95 -1.90
N LEU A 25 14.36 5.87 -2.68
CA LEU A 25 13.60 7.04 -3.15
C LEU A 25 13.01 7.86 -2.00
N ARG A 26 12.56 7.20 -0.93
CA ARG A 26 12.07 7.86 0.28
C ARG A 26 13.18 8.62 1.02
N MET A 27 14.39 8.06 1.07
CA MET A 27 15.51 8.63 1.82
C MET A 27 16.20 9.81 1.12
N THR A 28 16.10 9.92 -0.21
CA THR A 28 16.75 10.99 -0.98
C THR A 28 15.97 12.31 -1.00
N GLY A 29 14.82 12.40 -0.31
CA GLY A 29 14.14 13.63 0.10
C GLY A 29 13.42 14.43 -0.99
N ASN A 30 13.96 14.49 -2.21
CA ASN A 30 13.37 15.18 -3.36
C ASN A 30 12.46 14.29 -4.22
N CYS A 31 12.39 12.99 -3.90
CA CYS A 31 11.75 11.97 -4.71
C CYS A 31 10.50 11.36 -4.05
N LEU A 32 9.82 12.05 -3.12
CA LEU A 32 8.64 11.48 -2.43
C LEU A 32 7.48 11.18 -3.39
N VAL A 33 7.28 12.01 -4.42
CA VAL A 33 6.29 11.76 -5.47
C VAL A 33 6.71 10.54 -6.30
N GLU A 34 7.99 10.43 -6.66
CA GLU A 34 8.52 9.28 -7.40
C GLU A 34 8.44 7.98 -6.58
N ALA A 35 8.71 8.05 -5.27
CA ALA A 35 8.53 6.95 -4.34
C ALA A 35 7.06 6.50 -4.29
N PHE A 36 6.13 7.46 -4.20
CA PHE A 36 4.70 7.19 -4.19
C PHE A 36 4.25 6.52 -5.50
N ASP A 37 4.62 7.10 -6.65
CA ASP A 37 4.27 6.58 -7.97
C ASP A 37 4.85 5.18 -8.19
N TYR A 38 6.11 4.96 -7.78
CA TYR A 38 6.75 3.66 -7.88
C TYR A 38 6.05 2.61 -7.01
N GLY A 39 5.72 2.94 -5.76
CA GLY A 39 4.97 2.03 -4.88
C GLY A 39 3.58 1.70 -5.42
N PHE A 40 2.87 2.67 -6.03
CA PHE A 40 1.59 2.42 -6.69
C PHE A 40 1.71 1.48 -7.89
N GLN A 41 2.77 1.59 -8.70
CA GLN A 41 3.04 0.65 -9.79
C GLN A 41 3.26 -0.79 -9.29
N ILE A 42 3.92 -0.95 -8.14
CA ILE A 42 4.11 -2.27 -7.53
C ILE A 42 2.80 -2.81 -6.97
N LEU A 43 2.00 -1.97 -6.30
CA LEU A 43 0.68 -2.35 -5.80
C LEU A 43 -0.25 -2.82 -6.92
N GLU A 44 -0.24 -2.16 -8.08
CA GLU A 44 -1.03 -2.60 -9.24
C GLU A 44 -0.62 -4.02 -9.71
N GLN A 45 0.68 -4.32 -9.71
CA GLN A 45 1.19 -5.66 -10.03
C GLN A 45 0.80 -6.71 -8.98
N LEU A 46 0.63 -6.30 -7.72
CA LEU A 46 0.15 -7.13 -6.62
C LEU A 46 -1.39 -7.23 -6.58
N GLY A 47 -2.10 -6.58 -7.51
CA GLY A 47 -3.56 -6.61 -7.62
C GLY A 47 -4.30 -5.52 -6.83
N GLU A 48 -3.57 -4.55 -6.26
CA GLU A 48 -4.11 -3.41 -5.54
C GLU A 48 -4.13 -2.16 -6.41
N SER A 49 -5.32 -1.77 -6.86
CA SER A 49 -5.52 -0.59 -7.72
C SER A 49 -6.19 0.57 -6.97
N PHE A 50 -5.75 1.79 -7.28
CA PHE A 50 -6.31 3.03 -6.74
C PHE A 50 -6.84 3.94 -7.86
N PRO A 51 -7.81 4.81 -7.58
CA PRO A 51 -8.26 5.80 -8.56
C PRO A 51 -7.12 6.77 -8.89
N ALA A 52 -6.90 7.05 -10.18
CA ALA A 52 -5.82 7.94 -10.64
C ALA A 52 -5.91 9.38 -10.08
N THR A 53 -7.10 9.82 -9.69
CA THR A 53 -7.30 11.07 -8.95
C THR A 53 -8.46 10.89 -7.97
N PRO A 54 -8.20 10.76 -6.66
CA PRO A 54 -9.24 10.50 -5.69
C PRO A 54 -10.09 11.75 -5.47
N GLY A 55 -11.37 11.67 -5.81
CA GLY A 55 -12.35 12.68 -5.44
C GLY A 55 -12.76 12.53 -3.96
N ASN A 56 -13.06 13.64 -3.29
CA ASN A 56 -13.51 13.65 -1.89
C ASN A 56 -14.71 12.73 -1.64
N GLU A 57 -15.63 12.63 -2.60
CA GLU A 57 -16.81 11.75 -2.50
C GLU A 57 -16.42 10.28 -2.38
N ILE A 58 -15.46 9.82 -3.20
CA ILE A 58 -14.94 8.44 -3.17
C ILE A 58 -14.25 8.17 -1.83
N ILE A 59 -13.45 9.14 -1.36
CA ILE A 59 -12.76 9.04 -0.06
C ILE A 59 -13.76 8.87 1.08
N VAL A 60 -14.80 9.72 1.12
CA VAL A 60 -15.84 9.66 2.15
C VAL A 60 -16.57 8.33 2.11
N GLN A 61 -16.89 7.82 0.91
CA GLN A 61 -17.52 6.51 0.76
C GLN A 61 -16.64 5.37 1.31
N GLU A 62 -15.35 5.34 0.97
CA GLU A 62 -14.41 4.33 1.50
C GLU A 62 -14.27 4.41 3.03
N MET A 63 -14.19 5.63 3.58
CA MET A 63 -14.13 5.82 5.04
C MET A 63 -15.41 5.35 5.74
N LEU A 64 -16.58 5.64 5.18
CA LEU A 64 -17.86 5.18 5.72
C LEU A 64 -17.99 3.65 5.63
N GLY A 65 -17.59 3.06 4.51
CA GLY A 65 -17.57 1.60 4.34
C GLY A 65 -16.66 0.93 5.35
N THR A 66 -15.45 1.45 5.54
CA THR A 66 -14.49 0.96 6.54
C THR A 66 -15.03 1.11 7.95
N LYS A 67 -15.65 2.25 8.28
CA LYS A 67 -16.31 2.46 9.59
C LYS A 67 -17.39 1.42 9.83
N GLN A 68 -18.27 1.17 8.85
CA GLN A 68 -19.32 0.15 8.96
C GLN A 68 -18.73 -1.24 9.17
N LEU A 69 -17.67 -1.59 8.43
CA LEU A 69 -16.94 -2.85 8.56
C LEU A 69 -16.40 -3.05 9.99
N VAL A 70 -15.65 -2.09 10.54
CA VAL A 70 -15.00 -2.23 11.85
C VAL A 70 -15.97 -2.11 13.04
N THR A 71 -17.09 -1.41 12.89
CA THR A 71 -18.11 -1.29 13.95
C THR A 71 -19.14 -2.41 13.94
N GLY A 72 -19.25 -3.17 12.85
CA GLY A 72 -20.20 -4.27 12.71
C GLY A 72 -19.51 -5.62 12.55
N PRO A 73 -19.30 -6.07 11.30
CA PRO A 73 -18.81 -7.42 10.99
C PRO A 73 -17.39 -7.72 11.47
N LEU A 74 -16.49 -6.73 11.59
CA LEU A 74 -15.14 -6.83 12.15
C LEU A 74 -15.04 -6.12 13.50
N ASN A 75 -15.96 -6.40 14.42
CA ASN A 75 -15.86 -5.88 15.79
C ASN A 75 -14.62 -6.42 16.53
N GLU A 76 -14.31 -5.83 17.68
CA GLU A 76 -13.10 -6.13 18.46
C GLU A 76 -12.87 -7.64 18.70
N SER A 77 -13.92 -8.37 19.07
CA SER A 77 -13.82 -9.81 19.32
C SER A 77 -13.38 -10.56 18.05
N LYS A 78 -13.93 -10.20 16.90
CA LYS A 78 -13.56 -10.84 15.63
C LYS A 78 -12.17 -10.43 15.16
N LEU A 79 -11.78 -9.16 15.33
CA LEU A 79 -10.42 -8.69 15.00
C LEU A 79 -9.35 -9.48 15.75
N ARG A 80 -9.57 -9.78 17.04
CA ARG A 80 -8.65 -10.58 17.86
C ARG A 80 -8.53 -12.03 17.42
N ASN A 81 -9.53 -12.54 16.69
CA ASN A 81 -9.63 -13.94 16.26
C ASN A 81 -9.48 -14.09 14.74
N LEU A 82 -8.96 -13.07 14.05
CA LEU A 82 -8.65 -13.21 12.63
C LEU A 82 -7.55 -14.26 12.45
N PRO A 83 -7.66 -15.12 11.43
CA PRO A 83 -6.58 -16.04 11.08
C PRO A 83 -5.36 -15.24 10.62
N GLU A 84 -4.18 -15.84 10.80
CA GLU A 84 -2.94 -15.32 10.25
C GLU A 84 -3.02 -15.21 8.72
N MET A 85 -2.49 -14.12 8.17
CA MET A 85 -2.41 -13.94 6.73
C MET A 85 -1.34 -14.88 6.16
N THR A 86 -1.74 -15.79 5.28
CA THR A 86 -0.85 -16.81 4.68
C THR A 86 -0.58 -16.56 3.19
N ASP A 87 -1.34 -15.64 2.58
CA ASP A 87 -1.16 -15.23 1.19
C ASP A 87 0.04 -14.28 1.09
N CYS A 88 1.13 -14.75 0.50
CA CYS A 88 2.36 -13.97 0.33
C CYS A 88 2.15 -12.70 -0.48
N THR A 89 1.33 -12.75 -1.54
CA THR A 89 1.05 -11.57 -2.38
C THR A 89 0.35 -10.49 -1.58
N LYS A 90 -0.61 -10.86 -0.73
CA LYS A 90 -1.29 -9.90 0.17
C LYS A 90 -0.39 -9.36 1.27
N MET A 91 0.51 -10.19 1.81
CA MET A 91 1.48 -9.73 2.80
C MET A 91 2.40 -8.65 2.20
N GLU A 92 2.94 -8.90 1.01
CA GLU A 92 3.77 -7.94 0.27
C GLU A 92 2.99 -6.67 -0.05
N ALA A 93 1.74 -6.79 -0.51
CA ALA A 93 0.88 -5.64 -0.75
C ALA A 93 0.65 -4.81 0.53
N MET A 94 0.43 -5.45 1.68
CA MET A 94 0.28 -4.78 2.97
C MET A 94 1.56 -4.01 3.35
N THR A 95 2.73 -4.60 3.13
CA THR A 95 4.03 -3.94 3.37
C THR A 95 4.20 -2.72 2.46
N PHE A 96 3.92 -2.83 1.15
CA PHE A 96 3.98 -1.68 0.25
C PHE A 96 2.98 -0.58 0.63
N LEU A 97 1.75 -0.93 1.02
CA LEU A 97 0.75 0.02 1.51
C LEU A 97 1.25 0.79 2.73
N GLU A 98 1.89 0.12 3.69
CA GLU A 98 2.51 0.76 4.86
C GLU A 98 3.66 1.70 4.44
N GLU A 99 4.54 1.24 3.56
CA GLU A 99 5.71 2.02 3.12
C GLU A 99 5.33 3.32 2.39
N ILE A 100 4.24 3.31 1.62
CA ILE A 100 3.77 4.51 0.90
C ILE A 100 2.79 5.37 1.70
N LEU A 101 2.18 4.84 2.77
CA LEU A 101 1.24 5.59 3.59
C LEU A 101 1.89 6.89 4.11
N ILE A 102 3.15 6.81 4.54
CA ILE A 102 3.88 8.00 5.00
C ILE A 102 4.19 8.99 3.87
N CYS A 103 4.47 8.51 2.66
CA CYS A 103 4.67 9.35 1.47
C CYS A 103 3.38 10.10 1.11
N SER A 104 2.23 9.42 1.23
CA SER A 104 0.91 10.00 0.93
C SER A 104 0.59 11.15 1.88
N TYR A 105 0.91 11.04 3.16
CA TYR A 105 0.73 12.13 4.12
C TYR A 105 1.50 13.40 3.73
N GLN A 106 2.70 13.26 3.18
CA GLN A 106 3.60 14.38 2.88
C GLN A 106 3.39 15.01 1.51
N SER A 107 2.93 14.25 0.50
CA SER A 107 2.91 14.70 -0.89
C SER A 107 1.58 14.48 -1.62
N GLN A 108 0.72 13.59 -1.13
CA GLN A 108 -0.47 13.09 -1.83
C GLN A 108 -1.62 12.83 -0.83
N SER A 109 -1.98 13.85 -0.04
CA SER A 109 -2.78 13.69 1.19
C SER A 109 -4.17 13.07 0.99
N LEU A 110 -4.76 13.19 -0.20
CA LEU A 110 -6.04 12.59 -0.54
C LEU A 110 -5.98 11.05 -0.63
N TYR A 111 -4.80 10.48 -0.90
CA TYR A 111 -4.61 9.04 -0.94
C TYR A 111 -4.42 8.42 0.44
N PHE A 112 -3.97 9.19 1.43
CA PHE A 112 -3.76 8.71 2.80
C PHE A 112 -4.97 7.95 3.37
N PRO A 113 -6.19 8.54 3.39
CA PRO A 113 -7.36 7.82 3.89
C PRO A 113 -7.73 6.60 3.03
N GLN A 114 -7.48 6.61 1.72
CA GLN A 114 -7.77 5.47 0.85
C GLN A 114 -6.84 4.29 1.12
N ILE A 115 -5.53 4.56 1.26
CA ILE A 115 -4.52 3.55 1.60
C ILE A 115 -4.85 2.96 2.98
N ALA A 116 -5.10 3.82 3.97
CA ALA A 116 -5.46 3.36 5.31
C ALA A 116 -6.74 2.51 5.33
N CYS A 117 -7.76 2.89 4.57
CA CYS A 117 -8.98 2.08 4.43
C CYS A 117 -8.71 0.73 3.73
N ARG A 118 -7.83 0.71 2.73
CA ARG A 118 -7.46 -0.51 2.00
C ARG A 118 -6.81 -1.54 2.92
N MET A 119 -5.96 -1.10 3.84
CA MET A 119 -5.27 -1.96 4.81
C MET A 119 -6.21 -2.69 5.79
N VAL A 120 -7.48 -2.28 5.88
CA VAL A 120 -8.47 -2.82 6.82
C VAL A 120 -9.49 -3.75 6.13
N ARG A 121 -9.51 -3.79 4.80
CA ARG A 121 -10.42 -4.63 4.00
C ARG A 121 -9.88 -6.04 3.82
#